data_AF-A0A524DXF7-F1
#
_entry.id   AF-A0A524DXF7-F1
#
_cell.length_a   1.000
_cell.length_b   1.000
_cell.length_c   1.000
_cell.angle_alpha   90.00
_cell.angle_beta   90.00
_cell.angle_gamma   90.00
#
_symmetry.space_group_name_H-M   'P 1'
#
loop_
_entity.id
_entity.type
_entity.pdbx_description
1 polymer ?
#
loop_
_entity_poly.entity_id
_entity_poly.type
_entity_poly.pdbx_seq_one_letter_code
_entity_poly.pdbx_strand_id
1 'polypeptide(L)'
;MKLPPSAKFIVYLLKFKGSMNRKSIIQETMMPDRTVGFALKLLLEKSLIHKEQPDFNQRRGSSGRRRRKRDRRITNYNLTNNLLPFDLLGV
;
A
#
# COMPACT_ATOMS: atom_id res chain seq x y z
N MET A 1 13.92 12.08 -10.48
CA MET A 1 13.65 12.35 -9.04
C MET A 1 14.47 11.40 -8.20
N LYS A 2 15.14 11.83 -7.13
CA LYS A 2 15.83 10.90 -6.21
C LYS A 2 14.85 10.48 -5.10
N LEU A 3 14.30 9.26 -5.20
CA LEU A 3 13.56 8.68 -4.08
C LEU A 3 14.54 8.16 -3.02
N PRO A 4 14.24 8.30 -1.72
CA PRO A 4 14.97 7.60 -0.67
C PRO A 4 14.96 6.08 -0.91
N PRO A 5 16.01 5.36 -0.50
CA PRO A 5 16.09 3.90 -0.68
C PRO A 5 14.89 3.15 -0.08
N SER A 6 14.44 3.57 1.12
CA SER A 6 13.27 2.99 1.79
C SER A 6 11.98 3.15 0.99
N ALA A 7 11.75 4.33 0.41
CA ALA A 7 10.59 4.60 -0.43
C ALA A 7 10.65 3.82 -1.75
N LYS A 8 11.84 3.74 -2.37
CA LYS A 8 12.08 2.94 -3.58
C LYS A 8 11.75 1.45 -3.32
N PHE A 9 12.21 0.93 -2.18
CA PHE A 9 11.99 -0.46 -1.82
C PHE A 9 10.51 -0.78 -1.59
N ILE A 10 9.74 0.10 -0.94
CA ILE A 10 8.29 -0.10 -0.76
C ILE A 10 7.56 -0.12 -2.12
N VAL A 11 7.93 0.75 -3.07
CA VAL A 11 7.34 0.73 -4.42
C VAL A 11 7.63 -0.60 -5.13
N TYR A 12 8.87 -1.06 -5.08
CA TYR A 12 9.25 -2.37 -5.61
C TYR A 12 8.43 -3.51 -4.96
N LEU A 13 8.30 -3.46 -3.64
CA LEU A 13 7.59 -4.47 -2.88
C LEU A 13 6.09 -4.50 -3.22
N LEU A 14 5.43 -3.34 -3.32
CA LEU A 14 4.04 -3.23 -3.73
C LEU A 14 3.84 -3.68 -5.19
N LYS A 15 4.83 -3.48 -6.06
CA LYS A 15 4.79 -3.99 -7.45
C LYS A 15 4.80 -5.52 -7.48
N PHE A 16 5.64 -6.14 -6.65
CA PHE A 16 5.81 -7.59 -6.63
C PHE A 16 4.70 -8.32 -5.87
N LYS A 17 4.32 -7.81 -4.69
CA LYS A 17 3.32 -8.46 -3.81
C LYS A 17 1.90 -7.93 -3.98
N GLY A 18 1.72 -6.79 -4.64
CA GLY A 18 0.45 -6.11 -4.75
C GLY A 18 0.07 -5.31 -3.50
N SER A 19 -1.23 -5.09 -3.33
CA SER A 19 -1.79 -4.27 -2.26
C SER A 19 -1.48 -4.83 -0.87
N MET A 20 -0.93 -3.99 0.01
CA MET A 20 -0.56 -4.39 1.37
C MET A 20 -0.84 -3.30 2.40
N ASN A 21 -1.15 -3.73 3.62
CA ASN A 21 -1.28 -2.82 4.76
C ASN A 21 0.09 -2.46 5.38
N ARG A 22 0.12 -1.38 6.17
CA ARG A 22 1.35 -0.90 6.82
C ARG A 22 2.04 -1.96 7.70
N LYS A 23 1.29 -2.79 8.43
CA LYS A 23 1.85 -3.83 9.31
C LYS A 23 2.57 -4.91 8.50
N SER A 24 1.95 -5.36 7.41
CA SER A 24 2.56 -6.34 6.49
C SER A 24 3.81 -5.77 5.83
N ILE A 25 3.79 -4.49 5.42
CA ILE A 25 4.98 -3.83 4.88
C ILE A 25 6.11 -3.79 5.92
N ILE A 26 5.82 -3.49 7.19
CA ILE A 26 6.82 -3.50 8.26
C ILE A 26 7.41 -4.90 8.45
N GLN A 27 6.56 -5.92 8.52
CA GLN A 27 7.01 -7.31 8.70
C GLN A 27 7.86 -7.81 7.53
N GLU A 28 7.50 -7.43 6.32
CA GLU A 28 8.21 -7.87 5.12
C GLU A 28 9.54 -7.14 4.92
N THR A 29 9.56 -5.84 5.21
CA THR A 29 10.74 -5.00 5.00
C THR A 29 11.70 -5.01 6.19
N MET A 30 11.25 -5.46 7.35
CA MET A 30 11.95 -5.34 8.65
C MET A 30 12.37 -3.89 9.00
N MET A 31 11.77 -2.89 8.35
CA MET A 31 12.04 -1.49 8.65
C MET A 31 11.26 -1.00 9.88
N PRO A 32 11.78 -0.03 10.64
CA PRO A 32 11.04 0.57 11.74
C PRO A 32 9.71 1.18 11.27
N ASP A 33 8.68 1.11 12.11
CA ASP A 33 7.35 1.67 11.82
C ASP A 33 7.43 3.15 11.39
N ARG A 34 8.29 3.93 12.03
CA ARG A 34 8.52 5.35 11.70
C ARG A 34 9.06 5.53 10.29
N THR A 35 10.01 4.69 9.88
CA THR A 35 10.61 4.71 8.53
C THR A 35 9.59 4.34 7.47
N VAL A 36 8.81 3.28 7.69
CA VAL A 36 7.73 2.87 6.79
C VAL A 36 6.68 3.97 6.70
N GLY A 37 6.30 4.57 7.83
CA GLY A 37 5.33 5.68 7.87
C GLY A 37 5.80 6.90 7.06
N PHE A 38 7.06 7.30 7.24
CA PHE A 38 7.67 8.38 6.46
C PHE A 38 7.70 8.07 4.96
N ALA A 39 8.14 6.87 4.59
CA ALA A 39 8.20 6.45 3.20
C ALA A 39 6.80 6.39 2.55
N LEU A 40 5.79 5.82 3.22
CA LEU A 40 4.41 5.81 2.73
C LEU A 40 3.85 7.22 2.57
N LYS A 41 4.09 8.12 3.54
CA LYS A 41 3.68 9.52 3.44
C LYS A 41 4.28 10.19 2.21
N LEU A 42 5.60 10.04 2.01
CA LEU A 42 6.30 10.60 0.87
C LEU A 42 5.79 10.04 -0.47
N LEU A 43 5.50 8.73 -0.54
CA LEU A 43 4.99 8.09 -1.73
C LEU A 43 3.55 8.54 -2.08
N LEU A 44 2.71 8.78 -1.07
CA LEU A 44 1.37 9.35 -1.23
C LEU A 44 1.43 10.80 -1.72
N GLU A 45 2.29 11.62 -1.13
CA GLU A 45 2.50 13.03 -1.54
C GLU A 45 2.99 13.12 -2.99
N LYS A 46 3.74 12.11 -3.44
CA LYS A 46 4.22 11.99 -4.83
C LYS A 46 3.24 11.27 -5.75
N SER A 47 2.05 10.88 -5.27
CA SER A 47 1.03 10.15 -6.04
C SER A 47 1.51 8.84 -6.66
N LEU A 48 2.56 8.22 -6.11
CA LEU A 48 3.10 6.94 -6.60
C LEU A 48 2.30 5.74 -6.06
N ILE A 49 1.70 5.94 -4.88
CA ILE A 49 0.79 4.97 -4.26
C ILE A 49 -0.51 5.67 -3.89
N HIS A 50 -1.57 4.89 -3.71
CA HIS A 50 -2.84 5.33 -3.19
C HIS A 50 -3.31 4.41 -2.06
N LYS A 51 -4.22 4.92 -1.24
CA LYS A 51 -4.92 4.13 -0.21
C LYS A 51 -6.11 3.45 -0.86
N GLU A 52 -6.18 2.12 -0.79
CA GLU A 52 -7.38 1.42 -1.22
C GLU A 52 -8.52 1.70 -0.24
N GLN A 53 -9.62 2.23 -0.76
CA GLN A 53 -10.84 2.36 0.01
C GLN A 53 -11.50 0.99 0.11
N PRO A 54 -11.95 0.57 1.30
CA PRO A 54 -12.73 -0.66 1.40
C PRO A 54 -14.05 -0.46 0.63
N ASP A 55 -14.34 -1.35 -0.30
CA ASP A 55 -15.60 -1.32 -1.08
C ASP A 55 -16.81 -1.36 -0.16
N PHE A 56 -17.38 -0.18 0.12
CA PHE A 56 -18.60 -0.06 0.91
C PHE A 56 -19.85 -0.48 0.13
N ASN A 57 -19.73 -0.65 -1.20
CA ASN A 57 -20.86 -0.83 -2.10
C ASN A 57 -21.38 -2.28 -2.21
N GLN A 58 -20.74 -3.27 -1.56
CA GLN A 58 -21.24 -4.66 -1.49
C GLN A 58 -22.45 -4.86 -0.53
N ARG A 59 -23.24 -3.81 -0.29
CA ARG A 59 -24.37 -3.83 0.67
C ARG A 59 -25.75 -4.05 0.07
N ARG A 60 -25.87 -4.24 -1.25
CA ARG A 60 -27.15 -4.61 -1.89
C ARG A 60 -27.12 -6.08 -2.29
N GLY A 61 -27.08 -6.94 -1.28
CA GLY A 61 -27.02 -8.39 -1.46
C GLY A 61 -27.45 -9.08 -0.17
N SER A 62 -28.60 -9.72 -0.26
CA SER A 62 -29.38 -10.46 0.72
C SER A 62 -28.62 -11.54 1.52
N SER A 63 -29.26 -11.88 2.65
CA SER A 63 -29.18 -13.10 3.46
C SER A 63 -27.98 -13.34 4.39
N GLY A 64 -28.33 -13.64 5.64
CA GLY A 64 -27.43 -13.74 6.78
C GLY A 64 -26.53 -14.97 6.75
N ARG A 65 -25.22 -14.73 6.86
CA ARG A 65 -24.25 -15.64 7.47
C ARG A 65 -23.30 -14.79 8.29
N ARG A 66 -22.98 -15.22 9.51
CA ARG A 66 -22.04 -14.60 10.47
C ARG A 66 -20.80 -14.05 9.74
N ARG A 67 -20.83 -12.79 9.34
CA ARG A 67 -19.71 -12.13 8.67
C ARG A 67 -18.66 -11.86 9.74
N ARG A 68 -17.51 -12.54 9.67
CA ARG A 68 -16.31 -12.16 10.41
C ARG A 68 -16.14 -10.65 10.25
N LYS A 69 -16.20 -9.93 11.37
CA LYS A 69 -16.16 -8.47 11.43
C LYS A 69 -14.77 -8.03 10.97
N ARG A 70 -14.57 -7.90 9.65
CA ARG A 70 -13.32 -7.38 9.08
C ARG A 70 -13.10 -6.00 9.67
N ASP A 71 -11.94 -5.79 10.29
CA ASP A 71 -11.60 -4.50 10.89
C ASP A 71 -11.49 -3.45 9.79
N ARG A 72 -12.46 -2.54 9.77
CA ARG A 72 -12.59 -1.49 8.75
C ARG A 72 -11.48 -0.44 8.83
N ARG A 73 -10.62 -0.49 9.86
CA ARG A 73 -9.51 0.43 10.06
C ARG A 73 -8.24 0.03 9.31
N ILE A 74 -8.20 -1.17 8.73
CA ILE A 74 -7.03 -1.64 7.98
C ILE A 74 -7.05 -0.99 6.60
N THR A 75 -6.17 0.00 6.39
CA THR A 75 -5.93 0.61 5.09
C THR A 75 -4.83 -0.15 4.37
N ASN A 76 -5.13 -0.61 3.15
CA ASN A 76 -4.12 -1.13 2.25
C ASN A 76 -3.59 -0.02 1.34
N TYR A 77 -2.34 -0.17 0.91
CA TYR A 77 -1.66 0.72 -0.02
C TYR A 77 -1.38 -0.06 -1.30
N ASN A 78 -1.64 0.58 -2.45
CA ASN A 78 -1.40 0.00 -3.76
C ASN A 78 -0.75 1.03 -4.68
N LEU A 79 -0.08 0.58 -5.74
CA LEU A 79 0.52 1.44 -6.75
C LEU A 79 -0.57 2.19 -7.51
N THR A 80 -0.30 3.46 -7.85
CA THR A 80 -1.20 4.25 -8.68
C THR A 80 -1.16 3.78 -10.14
N ASN A 81 0.03 3.44 -10.64
CA ASN A 81 0.25 2.95 -12.00
C ASN A 81 1.14 1.70 -11.97
N ASN A 82 0.65 0.58 -12.50
CA ASN A 82 1.42 -0.66 -12.60
C ASN A 82 2.57 -0.58 -13.62
N LEU A 83 2.50 0.38 -14.55
CA LEU A 83 3.49 0.64 -15.59
C LEU A 83 4.64 1.55 -15.14
N LEU A 84 4.84 1.81 -13.85
CA LEU A 84 6.02 2.57 -13.41
C LEU A 84 7.31 1.88 -13.94
N PRO A 85 8.02 2.51 -14.90
CA PRO A 85 9.26 1.96 -15.44
C PRO A 85 10.31 2.00 -14.34
N PHE A 86 11.10 0.94 -14.21
CA PHE A 86 12.22 0.92 -13.26
C PHE A 86 13.21 2.06 -13.54
N ASP A 87 13.23 2.57 -14.77
CA ASP A 87 14.10 3.66 -15.24
C ASP A 87 13.81 5.01 -14.57
N LEU A 88 12.57 5.27 -14.12
CA LEU A 88 12.25 6.50 -13.36
C LEU A 88 12.83 6.49 -11.94
N LEU A 89 13.35 5.34 -11.48
CA LEU A 89 13.99 5.18 -10.18
C LEU A 89 15.50 5.42 -10.23
N GLY A 90 16.09 5.72 -11.40
CA GLY A 90 17.49 6.12 -11.55
C GLY A 90 18.47 5.03 -11.10
N VAL A 91 18.55 3.96 -11.88
CA VAL A 91 19.73 3.10 -11.94
C VAL A 91 20.65 3.67 -13.01
#